data_AF-A0A7C3CGE2-F1
#
_entry.id   AF-A0A7C3CGE2-F1
#
_cell.length_a   1.000
_cell.length_b   1.000
_cell.length_c   1.000
_cell.angle_alpha   90.00
_cell.angle_beta   90.00
_cell.angle_gamma   90.00
#
_symmetry.space_group_name_H-M   'P 1'
#
loop_
_entity.id
_entity.type
_entity.pdbx_description
1 polymer ?
#
loop_
_entity_poly.entity_id
_entity_poly.type
_entity_poly.pdbx_seq_one_letter_code
_entity_poly.pdbx_strand_id
1 'polypeptide(L)'
;MPLDNKLRTRLRRLGVTKGSRDLKVPSPQAARAITQPAAQFTPAPLQADEDFELIKLLPTGKIVQNEVGAYFVVDQVYPFSYQHGNVEIGRILSHAPSQLNNYIKQTLPDSFRDCLLIDTETTGLAGAGTIAFMIGVGFFEGDAFIVRQYFARDFGDESALLLDLAAL
;
A
#
# COMPACT_ATOMS: atom_id res chain seq x y z
N MET A 1 -17.76 -36.63 2.20
CA MET A 1 -18.81 -36.03 1.35
C MET A 1 -18.24 -35.72 -0.03
N PRO A 2 -18.82 -36.24 -1.13
CA PRO A 2 -18.36 -35.88 -2.46
C PRO A 2 -18.64 -34.39 -2.73
N LEU A 3 -17.59 -33.64 -3.11
CA LEU A 3 -17.71 -32.22 -3.47
C LEU A 3 -18.70 -32.04 -4.63
N ASP A 4 -19.62 -31.09 -4.47
CA ASP A 4 -20.58 -30.66 -5.48
C ASP A 4 -19.90 -30.39 -6.83
N ASN A 5 -20.44 -30.98 -7.90
CA ASN A 5 -19.93 -30.87 -9.26
C ASN A 5 -19.96 -29.43 -9.80
N LYS A 6 -20.86 -28.57 -9.28
CA LYS A 6 -20.85 -27.13 -9.62
C LYS A 6 -19.60 -26.43 -9.10
N LEU A 7 -19.16 -26.76 -7.89
CA LEU A 7 -17.97 -26.16 -7.27
C LEU A 7 -16.69 -26.57 -8.02
N ARG A 8 -16.58 -27.84 -8.43
CA ARG A 8 -15.41 -28.34 -9.19
C ARG A 8 -15.24 -27.65 -10.54
N THR A 9 -16.33 -27.41 -11.26
CA THR A 9 -16.31 -26.72 -12.57
C THR A 9 -15.89 -25.26 -12.42
N ARG A 10 -16.34 -24.60 -11.35
CA ARG A 10 -15.97 -23.20 -11.06
C ARG A 10 -14.49 -23.07 -10.69
N LEU A 11 -13.96 -24.00 -9.89
CA LEU A 11 -12.54 -24.06 -9.53
C LEU A 11 -11.63 -24.32 -10.73
N ARG A 12 -12.03 -25.18 -11.67
CA ARG A 12 -11.29 -25.43 -12.92
C ARG A 12 -11.25 -24.21 -13.84
N ARG A 13 -12.34 -23.44 -13.94
CA ARG A 13 -12.37 -22.17 -14.69
C ARG A 13 -11.45 -21.11 -14.09
N LEU A 14 -11.19 -21.18 -12.79
CA LEU A 14 -10.27 -20.29 -12.06
C LEU A 14 -8.83 -20.83 -12.02
N GLY A 15 -8.48 -21.84 -12.84
CA GLY A 15 -7.12 -22.39 -12.91
C GLY A 15 -6.71 -23.27 -11.72
N VAL A 16 -7.62 -23.58 -10.80
CA VAL A 16 -7.33 -24.36 -9.59
C VAL A 16 -7.43 -25.86 -9.91
N THR A 17 -6.30 -26.51 -10.17
CA THR A 17 -6.16 -27.98 -10.22
C THR A 17 -5.74 -28.50 -8.83
N LYS A 18 -6.60 -29.23 -8.13
CA LYS A 18 -6.32 -29.72 -6.75
C LYS A 18 -5.32 -30.89 -6.71
N GLY A 19 -4.36 -30.81 -5.79
CA GLY A 19 -3.82 -31.95 -5.05
C GLY A 19 -2.35 -31.82 -4.63
N SER A 20 -2.08 -31.72 -3.32
CA SER A 20 -0.74 -31.76 -2.70
C SER A 20 -0.07 -33.15 -2.76
N ARG A 21 -0.54 -34.05 -3.63
CA ARG A 21 0.02 -35.41 -3.77
C ARG A 21 1.34 -35.45 -4.53
N ASP A 22 1.67 -34.37 -5.27
CA ASP A 22 2.92 -34.24 -6.03
C ASP A 22 3.94 -33.29 -5.40
N LEU A 23 3.72 -32.85 -4.15
CA LEU A 23 4.72 -32.04 -3.44
C LEU A 23 5.88 -32.94 -2.98
N LYS A 24 7.00 -32.83 -3.69
CA LYS A 24 8.29 -33.42 -3.29
C LYS A 24 8.72 -32.79 -1.96
N VAL A 25 8.93 -33.63 -0.94
CA VAL A 25 9.53 -33.20 0.33
C VAL A 25 10.95 -32.69 0.03
N PRO A 26 11.34 -31.46 0.43
CA PRO A 26 12.67 -30.94 0.19
C PRO A 26 13.73 -31.83 0.88
N SER A 27 14.86 -32.07 0.21
CA SER A 27 15.96 -32.85 0.79
C SER A 27 16.55 -32.13 2.01
N PRO A 28 17.25 -32.84 2.92
CA PRO A 28 17.87 -32.24 4.11
C PRO A 28 18.88 -31.11 3.80
N GLN A 29 19.36 -31.02 2.55
CA GLN A 29 20.19 -29.91 2.08
C GLN A 29 19.40 -28.60 1.93
N ALA A 30 18.11 -28.66 1.54
CA ALA A 30 17.24 -27.48 1.46
C ALA A 30 16.92 -26.90 2.84
N ALA A 31 16.80 -27.75 3.87
CA ALA A 31 16.57 -27.31 5.25
C ALA A 31 17.77 -26.53 5.84
N ARG A 32 19.00 -26.83 5.40
CA ARG A 32 20.22 -26.11 5.81
C ARG A 32 20.35 -24.71 5.17
N ALA A 33 19.64 -24.43 4.08
CA ALA A 33 19.62 -23.10 3.47
C ALA A 33 18.77 -22.09 4.27
N ILE A 34 17.87 -22.57 5.14
CA ILE A 34 16.96 -21.73 5.95
C ILE A 34 17.68 -21.16 7.20
N THR A 35 18.86 -21.68 7.54
CA THR A 35 19.63 -21.25 8.72
C THR A 35 20.69 -20.19 8.41
N GLN A 36 20.81 -19.75 7.17
CA GLN A 36 21.64 -18.60 6.83
C GLN A 36 20.82 -17.32 7.06
N PRO A 37 21.39 -16.28 7.71
CA PRO A 37 20.75 -14.97 7.71
C PRO A 37 20.48 -14.60 6.26
N ALA A 38 19.25 -14.14 5.98
CA ALA A 38 18.81 -13.79 4.63
C ALA A 38 19.94 -13.00 3.95
N ALA A 39 20.54 -13.59 2.91
CA ALA A 39 21.48 -12.87 2.08
C ALA A 39 20.80 -11.55 1.71
N GLN A 40 21.50 -10.43 1.93
CA GLN A 40 21.02 -9.10 1.59
C GLN A 40 20.46 -9.17 0.18
N PHE A 41 19.13 -9.13 0.06
CA PHE A 41 18.47 -9.06 -1.22
C PHE A 41 18.84 -7.69 -1.75
N THR A 42 19.75 -7.65 -2.72
CA THR A 42 20.03 -6.46 -3.50
C THR A 42 19.11 -6.57 -4.71
N PRO A 43 17.96 -5.89 -4.72
CA PRO A 43 17.12 -5.90 -5.90
C PRO A 43 17.93 -5.34 -7.07
N ALA A 44 17.74 -5.95 -8.25
CA ALA A 44 18.28 -5.39 -9.47
C ALA A 44 17.69 -3.97 -9.66
N PRO A 45 18.45 -3.00 -10.18
CA PRO A 45 17.90 -1.69 -10.48
C PRO A 45 16.66 -1.86 -11.36
N LEU A 46 15.54 -1.26 -10.94
CA LEU A 46 14.34 -1.14 -11.76
C LEU A 46 14.75 -0.55 -13.11
N GLN A 47 14.33 -1.21 -14.19
CA GLN A 47 14.69 -0.81 -15.54
C GLN A 47 13.91 0.46 -15.90
N ALA A 48 14.53 1.37 -16.65
CA ALA A 48 13.94 2.66 -17.06
C ALA A 48 12.54 2.54 -17.71
N ASP A 49 12.20 1.35 -18.21
CA ASP A 49 10.90 1.06 -18.83
C ASP A 49 9.74 1.07 -17.82
N GLU A 50 9.94 0.66 -16.56
CA GLU A 50 8.86 0.62 -15.56
C GLU A 50 8.52 2.02 -15.03
N ASP A 51 9.56 2.85 -14.84
CA ASP A 51 9.41 4.26 -14.48
C ASP A 51 8.61 5.02 -15.55
N PHE A 52 8.88 4.73 -16.82
CA PHE A 52 8.16 5.34 -17.94
C PHE A 52 6.67 4.96 -17.97
N GLU A 53 6.33 3.70 -17.67
CA GLU A 53 4.94 3.26 -17.63
C GLU A 53 4.16 3.86 -16.45
N LEU A 54 4.78 4.03 -15.28
CA LEU A 54 4.14 4.71 -14.14
C LEU A 54 3.86 6.18 -14.43
N ILE A 55 4.83 6.91 -15.00
CA ILE A 55 4.65 8.31 -15.39
C ILE A 55 3.54 8.44 -16.45
N LYS A 56 3.45 7.50 -17.37
CA LYS A 56 2.38 7.49 -18.39
C LYS A 56 0.99 7.25 -17.77
N LEU A 57 0.89 6.39 -16.76
CA LEU A 57 -0.37 6.08 -16.08
C LEU A 57 -0.78 7.18 -15.10
N LEU A 58 0.19 7.80 -14.43
CA LEU A 58 0.03 8.84 -13.41
C LEU A 58 0.91 10.04 -13.78
N PRO A 59 0.48 10.90 -14.72
CA PRO A 59 1.32 11.95 -15.31
C PRO A 59 1.81 13.03 -14.35
N THR A 60 1.14 13.19 -13.21
CA THR A 60 1.53 14.15 -12.17
C THR A 60 2.44 13.54 -11.11
N GLY A 61 2.70 12.23 -11.19
CA GLY A 61 3.59 11.56 -10.27
C GLY A 61 5.05 11.76 -10.62
N LYS A 62 5.92 11.51 -9.63
CA LYS A 62 7.36 11.70 -9.72
C LYS A 62 8.08 10.60 -8.96
N ILE A 63 9.30 10.33 -9.37
CA ILE A 63 10.23 9.49 -8.61
C ILE A 63 10.97 10.38 -7.62
N VAL A 64 10.96 9.99 -6.36
CA VAL A 64 11.74 10.61 -5.29
C VAL A 64 12.81 9.63 -4.86
N GLN A 65 14.02 10.13 -4.64
CA GLN A 65 15.15 9.34 -4.15
C GLN A 65 15.67 9.97 -2.86
N ASN A 66 15.87 9.14 -1.84
CA ASN A 66 16.47 9.52 -0.56
C ASN A 66 17.64 8.58 -0.23
N GLU A 67 18.16 8.69 1.00
CA GLU A 67 19.37 7.98 1.44
C GLU A 67 19.24 6.44 1.43
N VAL A 68 18.01 5.91 1.46
CA VAL A 68 17.75 4.47 1.62
C VAL A 68 17.06 3.83 0.40
N GLY A 69 16.79 4.60 -0.65
CA GLY A 69 16.21 4.08 -1.89
C GLY A 69 15.44 5.15 -2.68
N ALA A 70 14.54 4.70 -3.54
CA ALA A 70 13.69 5.58 -4.33
C ALA A 70 12.28 5.01 -4.45
N TYR A 71 11.28 5.86 -4.60
CA TYR A 71 9.87 5.47 -4.68
C TYR A 71 9.12 6.42 -5.62
N PHE A 72 7.93 6.01 -6.07
CA PHE A 72 7.06 6.86 -6.89
C PHE A 72 5.98 7.50 -6.01
N VAL A 73 5.68 8.77 -6.25
CA VAL A 73 4.66 9.50 -5.49
C VAL A 73 3.84 10.40 -6.40
N VAL A 74 2.54 10.47 -6.12
CA VAL A 74 1.61 11.39 -6.78
C VAL A 74 0.81 12.16 -5.75
N ASP A 75 0.66 13.46 -5.99
CA ASP A 75 -0.24 14.32 -5.21
C ASP A 75 -1.46 14.67 -6.06
N GLN A 76 -2.63 14.57 -5.45
CA GLN A 76 -3.87 15.14 -5.94
C GLN A 76 -4.33 16.21 -4.96
N VAL A 77 -4.56 17.42 -5.48
CA VAL A 77 -4.94 18.58 -4.68
C VAL A 77 -6.41 18.89 -4.93
N TYR A 78 -7.19 18.88 -3.86
CA TYR A 78 -8.62 19.17 -3.89
C TYR A 78 -8.90 20.49 -3.16
N PRO A 79 -9.43 21.53 -3.83
CA PRO A 79 -9.90 22.71 -3.12
C PRO A 79 -11.06 22.33 -2.20
N PHE A 80 -11.30 23.12 -1.14
CA PHE A 80 -12.39 22.83 -0.20
C PHE A 80 -13.78 22.74 -0.86
N SER A 81 -13.99 23.48 -1.94
CA SER A 81 -15.22 23.46 -2.74
C SER A 81 -15.36 22.22 -3.63
N TYR A 82 -14.37 21.32 -3.68
CA TYR A 82 -14.46 20.10 -4.46
C TYR A 82 -15.59 19.22 -3.94
N GLN A 83 -16.49 18.82 -4.84
CA GLN A 83 -17.64 17.98 -4.53
C GLN A 83 -17.27 16.50 -4.65
N HIS A 84 -17.28 15.79 -3.53
CA HIS A 84 -17.27 14.34 -3.51
C HIS A 84 -18.72 13.84 -3.36
N GLY A 85 -19.35 13.51 -4.49
CA GLY A 85 -20.80 13.29 -4.54
C GLY A 85 -21.54 14.60 -4.23
N ASN A 86 -22.31 14.62 -3.15
CA ASN A 86 -23.08 15.81 -2.71
C ASN A 86 -22.45 16.53 -1.50
N VAL A 87 -21.19 16.25 -1.20
CA VAL A 87 -20.49 16.79 -0.04
C VAL A 87 -19.20 17.46 -0.51
N GLU A 88 -19.04 18.73 -0.14
CA GLU A 88 -17.77 19.44 -0.29
C GLU A 88 -16.72 18.83 0.65
N ILE A 89 -15.52 18.56 0.13
CA ILE A 89 -14.43 18.01 0.95
C ILE A 89 -14.14 18.90 2.15
N GLY A 90 -14.17 20.23 1.99
CA GLY A 90 -13.92 21.18 3.08
C GLY A 90 -14.95 21.09 4.21
N ARG A 91 -16.12 20.48 3.97
CA ARG A 91 -17.17 20.36 4.99
C ARG A 91 -16.74 19.52 6.19
N ILE A 92 -15.75 18.64 6.06
CA ILE A 92 -15.22 17.90 7.21
C ILE A 92 -14.62 18.82 8.28
N LEU A 93 -14.14 20.00 7.90
CA LEU A 93 -13.55 20.98 8.83
C LEU A 93 -14.58 21.66 9.75
N SER A 94 -15.90 21.50 9.50
CA SER A 94 -16.93 21.91 10.46
C SER A 94 -17.13 20.89 11.59
N HIS A 95 -16.37 19.79 11.59
CA HIS A 95 -16.39 18.75 12.59
C HIS A 95 -15.02 18.64 13.28
N ALA A 96 -15.03 18.21 14.53
CA ALA A 96 -13.82 17.96 15.30
C ALA A 96 -13.57 16.45 15.38
N PRO A 97 -12.37 15.95 15.07
CA PRO A 97 -12.03 14.53 15.24
C PRO A 97 -12.28 14.04 16.67
N SER A 98 -12.10 14.90 17.68
CA SER A 98 -12.41 14.62 19.09
C SER A 98 -13.86 14.19 19.36
N GLN A 99 -14.81 14.49 18.46
CA GLN A 99 -16.19 13.96 18.51
C GLN A 99 -16.23 12.43 18.40
N LEU A 100 -15.18 11.81 17.85
CA LEU A 100 -15.05 10.36 17.71
C LEU A 100 -14.40 9.69 18.92
N ASN A 101 -13.92 10.44 19.93
CA ASN A 101 -13.17 9.90 21.08
C ASN A 101 -13.91 8.79 21.84
N ASN A 102 -15.25 8.79 21.82
CA ASN A 102 -16.05 7.75 22.46
C ASN A 102 -16.01 6.39 21.72
N TYR A 103 -15.51 6.34 20.49
CA TYR A 103 -15.51 5.15 19.62
C TYR A 103 -14.11 4.57 19.40
N ILE A 104 -13.08 5.23 19.89
CA ILE A 104 -11.67 4.90 19.64
C ILE A 104 -10.89 4.88 20.96
N LYS A 105 -9.73 4.22 20.96
CA LYS A 105 -8.88 4.08 22.15
C LYS A 105 -7.88 5.22 22.35
N GLN A 106 -7.89 6.22 21.47
CA GLN A 106 -6.94 7.33 21.47
C GLN A 106 -7.69 8.66 21.54
N THR A 107 -7.10 9.65 22.20
CA THR A 107 -7.59 11.02 22.16
C THR A 107 -7.21 11.63 20.82
N LEU A 108 -8.21 12.00 20.02
CA LEU A 108 -8.01 12.75 18.79
C LEU A 108 -7.97 14.27 19.04
N PRO A 109 -7.31 15.03 18.13
CA PRO A 109 -7.29 16.47 18.20
C PRO A 109 -8.66 17.09 17.89
N ASP A 110 -8.77 18.40 18.11
CA ASP A 110 -10.01 19.14 17.87
C ASP A 110 -10.19 19.60 16.42
N SER A 111 -9.17 19.43 15.56
CA SER A 111 -9.21 19.82 14.15
C SER A 111 -8.68 18.71 13.25
N PHE A 112 -9.36 18.46 12.12
CA PHE A 112 -8.86 17.57 11.07
C PHE A 112 -7.60 18.11 10.38
N ARG A 113 -7.26 19.39 10.57
CA ARG A 113 -5.97 19.95 10.11
C ARG A 113 -4.77 19.35 10.85
N ASP A 114 -5.00 18.81 12.04
CA ASP A 114 -3.97 18.18 12.87
C ASP A 114 -3.97 16.64 12.71
N CYS A 115 -4.54 16.14 11.60
CA CYS A 115 -4.67 14.72 11.34
C CYS A 115 -4.09 14.34 9.97
N LEU A 116 -3.47 13.16 9.94
CA LEU A 116 -3.24 12.40 8.71
C LEU A 116 -4.30 11.30 8.60
N LEU A 117 -4.97 11.21 7.45
CA LEU A 117 -5.85 10.10 7.11
C LEU A 117 -5.05 9.10 6.29
N ILE A 118 -4.85 7.88 6.79
CA ILE A 118 -3.96 6.90 6.17
C ILE A 118 -4.75 5.66 5.73
N ASP A 119 -4.45 5.19 4.53
CA ASP A 119 -4.89 3.91 3.99
C ASP A 119 -3.69 3.19 3.37
N THR A 120 -3.64 1.87 3.52
CA THR A 120 -2.47 1.06 3.09
C THR A 120 -2.90 -0.16 2.32
N GLU A 121 -2.26 -0.40 1.18
CA GLU A 121 -2.33 -1.68 0.47
C GLU A 121 -1.05 -2.46 0.69
N THR A 122 -1.21 -3.74 1.02
CA THR A 122 -0.09 -4.61 1.41
C THR A 122 -0.05 -5.88 0.58
N THR A 123 1.14 -6.47 0.43
CA THR A 123 1.30 -7.73 -0.31
C THR A 123 0.77 -8.92 0.51
N GLY A 124 -0.18 -9.68 -0.05
CA GLY A 124 -0.87 -10.76 0.66
C GLY A 124 -0.11 -12.09 0.81
N LEU A 125 1.22 -12.10 0.65
CA LEU A 125 2.03 -13.32 0.76
C LEU A 125 1.99 -13.87 2.20
N ALA A 126 1.80 -15.19 2.33
CA ALA A 126 1.70 -15.90 3.62
C ALA A 126 0.54 -15.46 4.55
N GLY A 127 -0.47 -14.73 4.07
CA GLY A 127 -1.67 -14.38 4.83
C GLY A 127 -1.52 -13.18 5.77
N ALA A 128 -0.34 -12.55 5.81
CA ALA A 128 -0.12 -11.26 6.45
C ALA A 128 0.50 -10.31 5.44
N GLY A 129 -0.07 -9.11 5.32
CA GLY A 129 0.46 -7.99 4.53
C GLY A 129 1.92 -7.75 4.87
N THR A 130 2.86 -8.27 4.07
CA THR A 130 4.28 -8.30 4.45
C THR A 130 4.97 -6.98 4.14
N ILE A 131 4.58 -6.34 3.03
CA ILE A 131 5.15 -5.10 2.54
C ILE A 131 4.01 -4.16 2.15
N ALA A 132 4.03 -2.92 2.64
CA ALA A 132 3.15 -1.85 2.20
C ALA A 132 3.65 -1.29 0.87
N PHE A 133 3.08 -1.77 -0.24
CA PHE A 133 3.52 -1.36 -1.58
C PHE A 133 2.81 -0.09 -2.06
N MET A 134 1.68 0.28 -1.46
CA MET A 134 1.03 1.56 -1.70
C MET A 134 0.50 2.12 -0.38
N ILE A 135 0.77 3.41 -0.13
CA ILE A 135 0.24 4.13 1.03
C ILE A 135 -0.43 5.41 0.56
N GLY A 136 -1.72 5.55 0.84
CA GLY A 136 -2.47 6.77 0.66
C GLY A 136 -2.47 7.61 1.93
N VAL A 137 -2.21 8.91 1.81
CA VAL A 137 -2.25 9.87 2.90
C VAL A 137 -3.08 11.07 2.49
N GLY A 138 -4.11 11.36 3.27
CA GLY A 138 -4.95 12.55 3.15
C GLY A 138 -4.63 13.54 4.25
N PHE A 139 -4.35 14.80 3.91
CA PHE A 139 -4.08 15.85 4.89
C PHE A 139 -4.49 17.24 4.39
N PHE A 140 -4.68 18.17 5.31
CA PHE A 140 -5.04 19.54 4.99
C PHE A 140 -3.80 20.42 4.98
N GLU A 141 -3.58 21.14 3.88
CA GLU A 141 -2.50 22.11 3.75
C GLU A 141 -3.03 23.39 3.11
N GLY A 142 -2.85 24.53 3.78
CA GLY A 142 -3.46 25.80 3.38
C GLY A 142 -4.99 25.70 3.26
N ASP A 143 -5.48 25.96 2.05
CA ASP A 143 -6.91 25.95 1.69
C ASP A 143 -7.31 24.75 0.79
N ALA A 144 -6.54 23.66 0.87
CA ALA A 144 -6.78 22.45 0.11
C ALA A 144 -6.63 21.19 0.96
N PHE A 145 -7.26 20.12 0.48
CA PHE A 145 -7.04 18.76 0.93
C PHE A 145 -6.13 18.06 -0.07
N ILE A 146 -5.00 17.55 0.40
CA ILE A 146 -4.02 16.85 -0.42
C ILE A 146 -4.19 15.36 -0.18
N VAL A 147 -4.35 14.61 -1.28
CA VAL A 147 -4.23 13.15 -1.29
C VAL A 147 -2.90 12.82 -1.92
N ARG A 148 -1.95 12.39 -1.09
CA ARG A 148 -0.65 11.87 -1.52
C ARG A 148 -0.69 10.36 -1.57
N GLN A 149 -0.32 9.77 -2.69
CA GLN A 149 -0.19 8.32 -2.81
C GLN A 149 1.26 7.98 -3.09
N TYR A 150 1.84 7.19 -2.20
CA TYR A 150 3.16 6.62 -2.33
C TYR A 150 3.07 5.22 -2.93
N PHE A 151 4.01 4.86 -3.79
CA PHE A 151 4.13 3.55 -4.42
C PHE A 151 5.57 3.05 -4.31
N ALA A 152 5.74 1.88 -3.69
CA ALA A 152 6.95 1.10 -3.82
C ALA A 152 6.97 0.49 -5.23
N ARG A 153 8.07 0.65 -5.96
CA ARG A 153 8.21 0.10 -7.32
C ARG A 153 8.83 -1.29 -7.29
N ASP A 154 9.65 -1.56 -6.27
CA ASP A 154 10.10 -2.89 -5.86
C ASP A 154 9.99 -3.06 -4.34
N PHE A 155 10.15 -4.30 -3.85
CA PHE A 155 10.14 -4.66 -2.44
C PHE A 155 11.16 -3.88 -1.60
N GLY A 156 12.29 -3.47 -2.19
CA GLY A 156 13.31 -2.68 -1.50
C GLY A 156 12.93 -1.22 -1.25
N ASP A 157 11.92 -0.70 -1.97
CA ASP A 157 11.57 0.73 -1.95
C ASP A 157 10.73 1.11 -0.73
N GLU A 158 10.16 0.12 -0.01
CA GLU A 158 9.33 0.35 1.19
C GLU A 158 10.07 1.20 2.24
N SER A 159 11.37 0.96 2.44
CA SER A 159 12.16 1.73 3.41
C SER A 159 12.27 3.21 3.04
N ALA A 160 12.46 3.52 1.75
CA ALA A 160 12.54 4.89 1.26
C ALA A 160 11.21 5.61 1.40
N LEU A 161 10.12 4.93 1.04
CA LEU A 161 8.76 5.42 1.19
C LEU A 161 8.43 5.73 2.65
N LEU A 162 8.69 4.78 3.56
CA LEU A 162 8.37 4.92 4.98
C LEU A 162 9.20 6.02 5.65
N LEU A 163 10.45 6.23 5.23
CA LEU A 163 11.29 7.31 5.72
C LEU A 163 10.68 8.68 5.41
N ASP A 164 10.26 8.91 4.18
CA ASP A 164 9.66 10.19 3.78
C ASP A 164 8.24 10.37 4.33
N LEU A 165 7.47 9.28 4.50
CA LEU A 165 6.19 9.30 5.18
C LEU A 165 6.33 9.73 6.66
N ALA A 166 7.37 9.26 7.35
CA ALA A 166 7.62 9.61 8.75
C ALA A 166 7.99 11.09 8.97
N ALA A 167 8.29 11.82 7.88
CA ALA A 167 8.64 13.23 7.92
C ALA A 167 7.46 14.18 7.60
N LEU A 168 6.26 13.64 7.30
CA LEU A 168 5.01 14.40 7.19
C LEU A 168 4.51 14.85 8.56
#